data_AF-A0AAE0G1M7-F1
#
_entry.id   AF-A0AAE0G1M7-F1
#
_cell.length_a   1.000
_cell.length_b   1.000
_cell.length_c   1.000
_cell.angle_alpha   90.00
_cell.angle_beta   90.00
_cell.angle_gamma   90.00
#
_symmetry.space_group_name_H-M   'P 1'
#
loop_
_entity.id
_entity.type
_entity.pdbx_description
1 polymer ?
#
loop_
_entity_poly.entity_id
_entity_poly.type
_entity_poly.pdbx_seq_one_letter_code
_entity_poly.pdbx_strand_id
1 'polypeptide(L)'
;MRLQYKAAGLDTVATFRLDGTFGVLYLSLKHKDETLCSKRRPVVPCFNAPDRMLQNRVGRALCFFFTQLAGHFNVAATHEIAGGIHRFNETIEGGDTVMAVGFDVKEMYVRLKPDVVQAAAEWVVMQAMEGHDGVLLVNTRGRKGVGWYEAGTPPAGGSENDVPTNPGGGDEVYP
;
A
#
# COMPACT_ATOMS: atom_id res chain seq x y z
N MET A 1 5.86 -19.60 10.86
CA MET A 1 5.67 -18.14 10.74
C MET A 1 6.79 -17.30 11.35
N ARG A 2 6.99 -17.20 12.68
CA ARG A 2 8.08 -16.34 13.23
C ARG A 2 9.48 -16.72 12.72
N LEU A 3 9.79 -18.01 12.63
CA LEU A 3 11.08 -18.47 12.08
C LEU A 3 11.23 -18.12 10.60
N GLN A 4 10.18 -18.27 9.80
CA GLN A 4 10.17 -17.86 8.38
C GLN A 4 10.30 -16.34 8.23
N TYR A 5 9.66 -15.58 9.11
CA TYR A 5 9.77 -14.11 9.14
C TYR A 5 11.21 -13.66 9.37
N LYS A 6 11.91 -14.31 10.32
CA LYS A 6 13.34 -14.07 10.56
C LYS A 6 14.23 -14.60 9.43
N ALA A 7 13.93 -15.78 8.89
CA ALA A 7 14.69 -16.35 7.78
C ALA A 7 14.61 -15.48 6.52
N ALA A 8 13.51 -14.76 6.33
CA ALA A 8 13.33 -13.77 5.28
C ALA A 8 13.92 -12.38 5.62
N GLY A 9 14.60 -12.21 6.77
CA GLY A 9 15.20 -10.95 7.21
C GLY A 9 14.22 -9.84 7.56
N LEU A 10 12.92 -10.14 7.67
CA LEU A 10 11.86 -9.13 7.86
C LEU A 10 11.88 -8.50 9.26
N ASP A 11 12.60 -9.09 10.21
CA ASP A 11 12.81 -8.55 11.54
C ASP A 11 13.72 -7.32 11.56
N THR A 12 14.52 -7.11 10.50
CA THR A 12 15.25 -5.85 10.27
C THR A 12 14.30 -4.72 9.87
N VAL A 13 13.22 -5.04 9.16
CA VAL A 13 12.25 -4.06 8.64
C VAL A 13 11.17 -3.75 9.65
N ALA A 14 10.67 -4.72 10.41
CA ALA A 14 9.65 -4.49 11.42
C ALA A 14 9.63 -5.58 12.49
N THR A 15 9.28 -5.20 13.73
CA THR A 15 9.16 -6.14 14.84
C THR A 15 7.95 -7.06 14.66
N PHE A 16 8.19 -8.37 14.80
CA PHE A 16 7.14 -9.38 14.88
C PHE A 16 6.58 -9.47 16.31
N ARG A 17 5.28 -9.24 16.47
CA ARG A 17 4.59 -9.30 17.78
C ARG A 17 4.29 -10.73 18.19
N LEU A 18 4.61 -11.07 19.44
CA LEU A 18 4.37 -12.41 20.00
C LEU A 18 2.96 -12.58 20.57
N ASP A 19 2.33 -11.48 20.96
CA ASP A 19 0.98 -11.40 21.51
C ASP A 19 -0.11 -11.30 20.42
N GLY A 20 0.29 -11.25 19.15
CA GLY A 20 -0.63 -11.14 18.03
C GLY A 20 -1.30 -12.46 17.67
N THR A 21 -2.46 -12.36 17.02
CA THR A 21 -3.21 -13.50 16.48
C THR A 21 -3.57 -13.27 15.02
N PHE A 22 -3.54 -14.33 14.22
CA PHE A 22 -4.02 -14.32 12.83
C PHE A 22 -5.49 -14.76 12.76
N GLY A 23 -6.21 -14.21 11.78
CA GLY A 23 -7.37 -14.93 11.22
C GLY A 23 -8.68 -14.86 12.00
N VAL A 24 -8.96 -13.78 12.72
CA VAL A 24 -10.34 -13.58 13.20
C VAL A 24 -11.21 -13.15 12.02
N LEU A 25 -12.15 -14.00 11.60
CA LEU A 25 -13.08 -13.69 10.51
C LEU A 25 -14.33 -13.01 11.09
N TYR A 26 -14.62 -11.81 10.61
CA TYR A 26 -15.85 -11.08 10.88
C TYR A 26 -16.75 -11.13 9.65
N LEU A 27 -18.05 -11.28 9.87
CA LEU A 27 -19.05 -11.19 8.82
C LEU A 27 -19.80 -9.88 9.00
N SER A 28 -19.51 -8.90 8.14
CA SER A 28 -20.26 -7.65 8.12
C SER A 28 -21.52 -7.81 7.27
N LEU A 29 -22.66 -7.39 7.80
CA LEU A 29 -23.92 -7.35 7.06
C LEU A 29 -23.97 -6.06 6.22
N LYS A 30 -24.26 -6.19 4.93
CA LYS A 30 -24.51 -5.02 4.09
C LYS A 30 -25.95 -4.57 4.29
N HIS A 31 -26.17 -3.41 4.92
CA HIS A 31 -27.50 -2.85 5.17
C HIS A 31 -28.09 -2.28 3.87
N LYS A 32 -28.71 -3.12 3.05
CA LYS A 32 -29.59 -2.71 1.96
C LYS A 32 -30.61 -3.83 1.70
N ASP A 33 -31.85 -3.57 2.12
CA ASP A 33 -33.04 -4.42 2.10
C ASP A 33 -33.06 -5.66 3.01
N GLU A 34 -34.09 -5.73 3.87
CA GLU A 34 -34.38 -6.82 4.82
C GLU A 34 -34.56 -8.19 4.13
N THR A 35 -34.81 -8.18 2.81
CA THR A 35 -34.91 -9.37 1.94
C THR A 35 -33.56 -9.87 1.39
N LEU A 36 -32.48 -9.07 1.52
CA LEU A 36 -31.13 -9.36 1.02
C LEU A 36 -30.13 -9.73 2.14
N CYS A 37 -30.63 -10.16 3.31
CA CYS A 37 -29.88 -10.68 4.45
C CYS A 37 -29.02 -11.96 4.14
N SER A 38 -28.86 -12.30 2.86
CA SER A 38 -28.00 -13.36 2.33
C SER A 38 -26.59 -12.88 1.93
N LYS A 39 -26.32 -11.57 1.84
CA LYS A 39 -25.01 -11.05 1.40
C LYS A 39 -24.14 -10.59 2.57
N ARG A 40 -23.30 -11.51 3.05
CA ARG A 40 -22.27 -11.25 4.08
C ARG A 40 -20.97 -10.80 3.42
N ARG A 41 -20.31 -9.78 3.98
CA ARG A 41 -18.95 -9.39 3.59
C ARG A 41 -17.97 -10.00 4.59
N PRO A 42 -17.23 -11.06 4.21
CA PRO A 42 -16.16 -11.57 5.05
C PRO A 42 -15.06 -10.51 5.14
N VAL A 43 -14.67 -10.16 6.36
CA VAL A 43 -13.58 -9.23 6.65
C VAL A 43 -12.67 -9.87 7.68
N VAL A 44 -11.38 -9.89 7.40
CA VAL A 44 -10.35 -10.34 8.35
C VAL A 44 -9.57 -9.09 8.76
N PRO A 45 -9.89 -8.48 9.91
CA PRO A 45 -9.16 -7.32 10.38
C PRO A 45 -7.74 -7.70 10.83
N CYS A 46 -6.76 -6.89 10.43
CA CYS A 46 -5.35 -7.12 10.72
C CYS A 46 -4.85 -6.37 11.98
N PHE A 47 -5.74 -5.83 12.83
CA PHE A 47 -5.31 -4.99 13.97
C PHE A 47 -4.49 -5.77 15.02
N ASN A 48 -4.73 -7.08 15.15
CA ASN A 48 -3.97 -7.94 16.06
C ASN A 48 -2.96 -8.84 15.33
N ALA A 49 -2.75 -8.64 14.03
CA ALA A 49 -1.83 -9.47 13.26
C ALA A 49 -0.39 -9.31 13.81
N PRO A 50 0.35 -10.41 14.03
CA PRO A 50 1.74 -10.39 14.49
C PRO A 50 2.69 -9.52 13.65
N ASP A 51 2.42 -9.43 12.36
CA ASP A 51 3.17 -8.74 11.31
C ASP A 51 2.55 -7.38 10.92
N ARG A 52 1.56 -6.87 11.67
CA ARG A 52 0.85 -5.61 11.36
C ARG A 52 1.78 -4.44 11.08
N MET A 53 2.91 -4.35 11.80
CA MET A 53 3.86 -3.26 11.59
C MET A 53 4.49 -3.34 10.20
N LEU A 54 4.87 -4.54 9.76
CA LEU A 54 5.38 -4.77 8.41
C LEU A 54 4.33 -4.42 7.36
N GLN A 55 3.11 -4.95 7.51
CA GLN A 55 2.00 -4.68 6.58
C GLN A 55 1.75 -3.18 6.40
N ASN A 56 1.76 -2.42 7.50
CA ASN A 56 1.61 -0.97 7.45
C ASN A 56 2.79 -0.27 6.76
N ARG A 57 4.04 -0.71 6.97
CA ARG A 57 5.21 -0.13 6.31
C ARG A 57 5.17 -0.39 4.80
N VAL A 58 4.93 -1.64 4.42
CA VAL A 58 4.79 -2.05 3.01
C VAL A 58 3.64 -1.32 2.34
N GLY A 59 2.47 -1.24 2.99
CA GLY A 59 1.32 -0.50 2.46
C GLY A 59 1.62 0.98 2.22
N ARG A 60 2.35 1.64 3.13
CA ARG A 60 2.77 3.04 2.96
C ARG A 60 3.81 3.22 1.87
N ALA A 61 4.76 2.29 1.73
CA ALA A 61 5.73 2.29 0.65
C ALA A 61 5.04 2.15 -0.72
N LEU A 62 4.15 1.16 -0.86
CA LEU A 62 3.38 0.95 -2.08
C LEU A 62 2.51 2.16 -2.42
N CYS A 63 1.81 2.74 -1.43
CA CYS A 63 1.04 3.97 -1.65
C CYS A 63 1.92 5.12 -2.15
N PHE A 64 3.14 5.27 -1.63
CA PHE A 64 4.09 6.27 -2.12
C PHE A 64 4.54 5.96 -3.55
N PHE A 65 4.84 4.71 -3.89
CA PHE A 65 5.16 4.33 -5.27
C PHE A 65 4.01 4.63 -6.23
N PHE A 66 2.77 4.33 -5.85
CA PHE A 66 1.60 4.70 -6.64
C PHE A 66 1.44 6.21 -6.84
N THR A 67 1.99 7.07 -5.97
CA THR A 67 1.99 8.52 -6.22
C THR A 67 3.05 8.97 -7.21
N GLN A 68 4.13 8.19 -7.39
CA GLN A 68 5.17 8.47 -8.37
C GLN A 68 4.79 7.97 -9.77
N LEU A 69 4.00 6.89 -9.83
CA LEU A 69 3.45 6.39 -11.08
C LEU A 69 2.37 7.35 -11.59
N ALA A 70 2.59 7.91 -12.78
CA ALA A 70 1.57 8.74 -13.44
C ALA A 70 0.33 7.88 -13.77
N GLY A 71 -0.86 8.38 -13.43
CA GLY A 71 -2.13 7.72 -13.74
C GLY A 71 -2.96 7.36 -12.51
N HIS A 72 -4.24 7.07 -12.74
CA HIS A 72 -5.36 7.01 -11.80
C HIS A 72 -5.31 5.92 -10.71
N PHE A 73 -4.21 5.79 -9.97
CA PHE A 73 -4.03 4.74 -8.96
C PHE A 73 -4.12 5.22 -7.51
N ASN A 74 -4.27 6.53 -7.28
CA ASN A 74 -4.39 7.10 -5.94
C ASN A 74 -5.80 7.66 -5.68
N VAL A 75 -6.24 7.66 -4.42
CA VAL A 75 -7.48 8.27 -3.95
C VAL A 75 -7.54 9.78 -4.28
N ALA A 76 -6.38 10.45 -4.34
CA ALA A 76 -6.27 11.82 -4.81
C ALA A 76 -6.75 11.99 -6.27
N ALA A 77 -6.56 10.96 -7.12
CA ALA A 77 -7.02 10.97 -8.50
C ALA A 77 -8.56 11.00 -8.60
N THR A 78 -9.29 10.53 -7.58
CA THR A 78 -10.76 10.66 -7.53
C THR A 78 -11.20 12.12 -7.44
N HIS A 79 -10.47 12.96 -6.70
CA HIS A 79 -10.75 14.39 -6.64
C HIS A 79 -10.44 15.08 -7.97
N GLU A 80 -9.36 14.68 -8.64
CA GLU A 80 -9.01 15.17 -9.97
C GLU A 80 -10.06 14.78 -11.02
N ILE A 81 -10.60 13.55 -10.95
CA ILE A 81 -11.70 13.09 -11.79
C ILE A 81 -12.95 13.95 -11.56
N ALA A 82 -13.32 14.21 -10.30
CA ALA A 82 -14.46 15.08 -9.99
C ALA A 82 -14.27 16.49 -10.57
N GLY A 83 -13.08 17.08 -10.43
CA GLY A 83 -12.74 18.35 -11.05
C GLY A 83 -12.75 18.30 -12.58
N GLY A 84 -12.30 17.20 -13.18
CA GLY A 84 -12.34 16.96 -14.61
C GLY A 84 -13.77 16.87 -15.15
N ILE A 85 -14.66 16.17 -14.45
CA ILE A 85 -16.09 16.11 -14.77
C ILE A 85 -16.72 17.50 -14.67
N HIS A 86 -16.36 18.29 -13.65
CA HIS A 86 -16.89 19.65 -13.51
C HIS A 86 -16.48 20.53 -14.70
N ARG A 87 -15.20 20.54 -15.08
CA ARG A 87 -14.71 21.27 -16.27
C ARG A 87 -15.37 20.76 -17.55
N PHE A 88 -15.53 19.45 -17.69
CA PHE A 88 -16.23 18.88 -18.84
C PHE A 88 -17.67 19.39 -18.91
N ASN A 89 -18.37 19.46 -17.77
CA ASN A 89 -19.74 19.99 -17.73
C ASN A 89 -19.83 21.47 -18.14
N GLU A 90 -18.80 22.28 -17.88
CA GLU A 90 -18.73 23.69 -18.33
C GLU A 90 -18.58 23.82 -19.84
N THR A 91 -18.12 22.78 -20.54
CA THR A 91 -17.93 22.76 -22.00
C THR A 91 -19.17 22.29 -22.77
N ILE A 92 -20.21 21.82 -22.08
CA ILE A 92 -21.44 21.32 -22.70
C ILE A 92 -22.34 22.50 -23.06
N GLU A 93 -22.78 22.57 -24.31
CA GLU A 93 -23.68 23.61 -24.81
C GLU A 93 -25.14 23.13 -24.89
N GLY A 94 -26.06 24.08 -25.06
CA GLY A 94 -27.48 23.78 -25.23
C GLY A 94 -27.75 23.00 -26.51
N GLY A 95 -28.08 21.71 -26.38
CA GLY A 95 -28.34 20.80 -27.50
C GLY A 95 -27.45 19.55 -27.50
N ASP A 96 -26.39 19.55 -26.70
CA ASP A 96 -25.51 18.41 -26.56
C ASP A 96 -26.17 17.25 -25.80
N THR A 97 -25.83 16.02 -26.19
CA THR A 97 -26.27 14.80 -25.50
C THR A 97 -25.06 14.12 -24.88
N VAL A 98 -25.09 13.94 -23.56
CA VAL A 98 -24.05 13.22 -22.82
C VAL A 98 -24.53 11.82 -22.50
N MET A 99 -23.67 10.82 -22.77
CA MET A 99 -23.87 9.45 -22.33
C MET A 99 -22.83 9.10 -21.27
N ALA A 100 -23.31 8.71 -20.08
CA ALA A 100 -22.47 8.22 -18.99
C ALA A 100 -22.76 6.73 -18.73
N VAL A 101 -21.69 5.94 -18.58
CA VAL A 101 -21.79 4.51 -18.25
C VAL A 101 -20.97 4.24 -16.99
N GLY A 102 -21.63 3.71 -15.97
CA GLY A 102 -20.99 3.32 -14.71
C GLY A 102 -20.84 1.81 -14.62
N PHE A 103 -19.66 1.34 -14.21
CA PHE A 103 -19.37 -0.08 -14.01
C PHE A 103 -19.13 -0.35 -12.52
N ASP A 104 -19.84 -1.33 -11.95
CA ASP A 104 -19.60 -1.86 -10.59
C ASP A 104 -19.01 -3.27 -10.69
N VAL A 105 -17.73 -3.41 -10.35
CA VAL A 105 -17.06 -4.72 -10.35
C VAL A 105 -17.40 -5.47 -9.07
N LYS A 106 -18.30 -6.45 -9.17
CA LYS A 106 -18.73 -7.27 -8.03
C LYS A 106 -17.62 -8.18 -7.53
N GLU A 107 -17.55 -8.34 -6.20
CA GLU A 107 -16.60 -9.24 -5.52
C GLU A 107 -15.13 -8.99 -5.91
N MET A 108 -14.75 -7.72 -6.13
CA MET A 108 -13.44 -7.33 -6.64
C MET A 108 -12.28 -8.00 -5.90
N TYR A 109 -12.31 -8.06 -4.56
CA TYR A 109 -11.23 -8.64 -3.76
C TYR A 109 -11.11 -10.17 -3.88
N VAL A 110 -12.23 -10.86 -4.02
CA VAL A 110 -12.24 -12.34 -4.11
C VAL A 110 -11.82 -12.81 -5.50
N ARG A 111 -12.01 -11.97 -6.51
CA ARG A 111 -11.64 -12.28 -7.91
C ARG A 111 -10.18 -12.00 -8.24
N LEU A 112 -9.45 -11.32 -7.35
CA LEU A 112 -8.01 -11.08 -7.52
C LEU A 112 -7.25 -12.39 -7.32
N LYS A 113 -6.51 -12.80 -8.36
CA LYS A 113 -5.62 -13.95 -8.24
C LYS A 113 -4.31 -13.53 -7.56
N PRO A 114 -3.80 -14.28 -6.57
CA PRO A 114 -2.61 -13.88 -5.81
C PRO A 114 -1.36 -13.64 -6.67
N ASP A 115 -1.14 -14.48 -7.68
CA ASP A 115 -0.05 -14.39 -8.65
C ASP A 115 -0.10 -13.09 -9.45
N VAL A 116 -1.29 -12.68 -9.90
CA VAL A 116 -1.49 -11.43 -10.64
C VAL A 116 -1.22 -10.21 -9.74
N VAL A 117 -1.67 -10.26 -8.49
CA VAL A 117 -1.42 -9.18 -7.52
C VAL A 117 0.08 -9.05 -7.22
N GLN A 118 0.77 -10.18 -7.05
CA GLN A 118 2.21 -10.20 -6.83
C GLN A 118 2.98 -9.62 -8.02
N ALA A 119 2.68 -10.08 -9.25
CA ALA A 119 3.33 -9.57 -10.45
C ALA A 119 3.09 -8.06 -10.65
N ALA A 120 1.87 -7.58 -10.35
CA ALA A 120 1.57 -6.16 -10.40
C ALA A 120 2.35 -5.35 -9.35
N ALA A 121 2.48 -5.87 -8.13
CA ALA A 121 3.26 -5.22 -7.07
C ALA A 121 4.75 -5.15 -7.43
N GLU A 122 5.32 -6.24 -7.96
CA GLU A 122 6.71 -6.28 -8.45
C GLU A 122 6.93 -5.26 -9.58
N TRP A 123 6.00 -5.15 -10.53
CA TRP A 123 6.05 -4.15 -11.59
C TRP A 123 6.03 -2.72 -11.03
N VAL A 124 5.15 -2.42 -10.08
CA VAL A 124 5.07 -1.09 -9.42
C VAL A 124 6.40 -0.74 -8.74
N VAL A 125 6.99 -1.69 -8.01
CA VAL A 125 8.28 -1.48 -7.34
C VAL A 125 9.38 -1.23 -8.38
N MET A 126 9.46 -2.05 -9.42
CA MET A 126 10.46 -1.89 -10.48
C MET A 126 10.36 -0.51 -11.16
N GLN A 127 9.15 -0.08 -11.52
CA GLN A 127 8.93 1.22 -12.15
C GLN A 127 9.23 2.38 -11.19
N ALA A 128 8.86 2.26 -9.92
CA ALA A 128 9.12 3.30 -8.93
C ALA A 128 10.60 3.39 -8.53
N MET A 129 11.39 2.32 -8.72
CA MET A 129 12.83 2.30 -8.45
C MET A 129 13.67 2.73 -9.67
N GLU A 130 13.08 2.84 -10.84
CA GLU A 130 13.79 3.27 -12.05
C GLU A 130 14.35 4.70 -11.85
N GLY A 131 15.67 4.83 -11.89
CA GLY A 131 16.36 6.12 -11.64
C GLY A 131 16.58 6.47 -10.17
N HIS A 132 16.35 5.54 -9.24
CA HIS A 132 16.57 5.73 -7.80
C HIS A 132 17.54 4.71 -7.21
N ASP A 133 18.72 5.18 -6.78
CA ASP A 133 19.76 4.37 -6.12
C ASP A 133 19.74 4.50 -4.58
N GLY A 134 18.66 5.06 -4.02
CA GLY A 134 18.53 5.39 -2.60
C GLY A 134 17.70 4.41 -1.77
N VAL A 135 17.63 4.65 -0.47
CA VAL A 135 16.77 3.89 0.45
C VAL A 135 15.44 4.61 0.61
N LEU A 136 14.33 3.86 0.52
CA LEU A 136 13.01 4.38 0.87
C LEU A 136 12.81 4.32 2.39
N LEU A 137 12.77 5.49 3.04
CA LEU A 137 12.42 5.56 4.46
C LEU A 137 10.91 5.64 4.62
N VAL A 138 10.34 4.70 5.38
CA VAL A 138 8.93 4.72 5.78
C VAL A 138 8.84 5.05 7.26
N ASN A 139 8.61 6.34 7.57
CA ASN A 139 8.58 6.79 8.96
C ASN A 139 7.49 6.08 9.79
N THR A 140 7.85 5.65 10.99
CA THR A 140 6.89 5.19 11.98
C THR A 140 6.06 6.35 12.54
N ARG A 141 4.83 6.02 12.97
CA ARG A 141 3.76 6.91 13.45
C ARG A 141 4.27 8.19 14.14
N GLY A 142 3.81 9.37 13.69
CA GLY A 142 4.09 10.66 14.33
C GLY A 142 5.09 11.56 13.58
N ARG A 143 5.97 11.01 12.73
CA ARG A 143 6.82 11.81 11.83
C ARG A 143 6.23 11.80 10.41
N LYS A 144 6.18 12.98 9.77
CA LYS A 144 5.64 13.15 8.41
C LYS A 144 6.64 12.57 7.40
N GLY A 145 6.14 11.75 6.47
CA GLY A 145 6.82 11.45 5.21
C GLY A 145 7.19 9.99 5.00
N VAL A 146 6.92 9.52 3.78
CA VAL A 146 7.65 8.44 3.11
C VAL A 146 8.45 9.13 2.01
N GLY A 147 9.71 8.79 1.81
CA GLY A 147 10.54 9.46 0.82
C GLY A 147 11.86 8.76 0.56
N TRP A 148 12.48 9.13 -0.55
CA TRP A 148 13.81 8.66 -0.95
C TRP A 148 14.91 9.38 -0.17
N TYR A 149 15.92 8.62 0.23
CA TYR A 149 17.12 9.13 0.89
C TYR A 149 18.36 8.56 0.20
N GLU A 150 19.33 9.43 -0.07
CA GLU A 150 20.64 9.01 -0.55
C GLU A 150 21.39 8.28 0.57
N ALA A 151 22.11 7.22 0.21
CA ALA A 151 22.94 6.49 1.15
C ALA A 151 23.98 7.43 1.77
N GLY A 152 23.94 7.60 3.10
CA GLY A 152 24.88 8.44 3.86
C GLY A 152 24.36 9.81 4.31
N THR A 153 23.15 10.23 3.91
CA THR A 153 22.56 11.49 4.40
C THR A 153 21.46 11.21 5.44
N PRO A 154 21.63 11.61 6.71
CA PRO A 154 20.61 11.38 7.73
C PRO A 154 19.32 12.17 7.43
N PRO A 155 18.14 11.60 7.72
CA PRO A 155 16.88 12.32 7.57
C PRO A 155 16.87 13.54 8.50
N ALA A 156 16.48 14.71 7.98
CA ALA A 156 16.37 15.94 8.76
C ALA A 156 15.43 15.73 9.98
N GLY A 157 16.01 15.71 11.18
CA GLY A 157 15.30 15.47 12.46
C GLY A 157 15.30 14.02 12.97
N GLY A 158 16.05 13.11 12.34
CA GLY A 158 16.36 11.78 12.87
C GLY A 158 17.60 11.79 13.75
N SER A 159 17.64 10.91 14.76
CA SER A 159 18.90 10.63 15.47
C SER A 159 19.84 9.86 14.54
N GLU A 160 21.15 9.87 14.79
CA GLU A 160 22.16 9.12 14.03
C GLU A 160 21.83 7.61 13.90
N ASN A 161 20.99 7.08 14.80
CA ASN A 161 20.46 5.72 14.78
C ASN A 161 19.26 5.49 13.81
N ASP A 162 18.73 6.54 13.19
CA ASP A 162 17.64 6.46 12.19
C ASP A 162 18.17 6.29 10.75
N VAL A 163 19.50 6.25 10.56
CA VAL A 163 20.14 5.95 9.27
C VAL A 163 20.17 4.42 9.09
N PRO A 164 19.59 3.86 8.01
CA PRO A 164 19.84 2.47 7.65
C PRO A 164 21.33 2.33 7.33
N THR A 165 22.09 1.68 8.21
CA THR A 165 23.45 1.27 7.89
C THR A 165 23.38 0.26 6.75
N ASN A 166 24.16 0.52 5.70
CA ASN A 166 24.35 -0.43 4.62
C ASN A 166 24.91 -1.74 5.22
N PRO A 167 24.22 -2.89 5.14
CA PRO A 167 24.79 -4.14 5.64
C PRO A 167 25.89 -4.70 4.72
N GLY A 168 26.18 -4.06 3.58
CA GLY A 168 27.19 -4.49 2.61
C GLY A 168 28.52 -3.75 2.72
N GLY A 169 29.21 -3.88 3.86
CA GLY A 169 30.51 -3.24 4.06
C GLY A 169 31.29 -3.79 5.25
N GLY A 170 31.19 -5.09 5.50
CA GLY A 170 32.01 -5.79 6.47
C GLY A 170 32.63 -7.02 5.80
N ASP A 171 33.96 -7.04 5.72
CA ASP A 171 34.74 -8.23 5.42
C ASP A 171 34.39 -9.34 6.43
N GLU A 172 33.39 -10.15 6.12
CA GLU A 172 33.16 -11.44 6.77
C GLU A 172 33.01 -12.51 5.70
N VAL A 173 34.16 -13.07 5.33
CA VAL A 173 34.26 -14.39 4.69
C VAL A 173 33.80 -15.42 5.73
N TYR A 174 32.70 -16.12 5.44
CA TYR A 174 32.37 -17.39 6.08
C TYR A 174 32.19 -18.48 5.01
N PRO A 175 32.63 -19.72 5.30
CA PRO A 175 32.87 -20.79 4.32
C PRO A 175 31.63 -21.28 3.58
#